data_AF-A0A0P9EWD0-F1
#
_entry.id   AF-A0A0P9EWD0-F1
#
_cell.length_a   1.000
_cell.length_b   1.000
_cell.length_c   1.000
_cell.angle_alpha   90.00
_cell.angle_beta   90.00
_cell.angle_gamma   90.00
#
_symmetry.space_group_name_H-M   'P 1'
#
loop_
_entity.id
_entity.type
_entity.pdbx_description
1 polymer ?
#
loop_
_entity_poly.entity_id
_entity_poly.type
_entity_poly.pdbx_seq_one_letter_code
_entity_poly.pdbx_strand_id
1 'polypeptide(L)'
;MLVPLIVVHVTAVLSKFSLFFAIPRLKSVEAVKSFLAKYRPFERTADWILWITGAFLIYFSSWQLLRQTWMIVSLALYLLVFISIRFALTGYLRKIADSKKLYAHDELKRLRTNNWCVSIIAVVLLGIIAYLMMVKP
;
A
#
# COMPACT_ATOMS: atom_id res chain seq x y z
N MET A 1 16.12 -14.74 -14.46
CA MET A 1 14.72 -15.05 -14.08
C MET A 1 14.13 -14.11 -13.01
N LEU A 2 14.92 -13.51 -12.10
CA LEU A 2 14.40 -12.61 -11.05
C LEU A 2 13.91 -11.23 -11.53
N VAL A 3 14.46 -10.69 -12.61
CA VAL A 3 14.07 -9.37 -13.16
C VAL A 3 12.58 -9.25 -13.46
N PRO A 4 11.93 -10.17 -14.22
CA PRO A 4 10.49 -10.08 -14.47
C PRO A 4 9.66 -10.20 -13.18
N LEU A 5 10.12 -10.99 -12.20
CA LEU A 5 9.47 -11.10 -10.89
C LEU A 5 9.51 -9.76 -10.13
N ILE A 6 10.66 -9.09 -10.12
CA ILE A 6 10.83 -7.77 -9.50
C ILE A 6 9.96 -6.73 -10.21
N VAL A 7 9.93 -6.73 -11.54
CA VAL A 7 9.08 -5.80 -12.33
C VAL A 7 7.60 -5.98 -11.99
N VAL A 8 7.13 -7.24 -11.91
CA VAL A 8 5.74 -7.54 -11.51
C VAL A 8 5.48 -7.11 -10.07
N HIS A 9 6.40 -7.38 -9.14
CA HIS A 9 6.29 -6.98 -7.74
C HIS A 9 6.18 -5.46 -7.61
N VAL A 10 7.11 -4.71 -8.20
CA VAL A 10 7.14 -3.24 -8.16
C VAL A 10 5.90 -2.65 -8.82
N THR A 11 5.43 -3.22 -9.94
CA THR A 11 4.20 -2.77 -10.59
C THR A 11 2.98 -2.97 -9.68
N ALA A 12 2.90 -4.10 -8.97
CA ALA A 12 1.85 -4.33 -7.99
C ALA A 12 1.94 -3.35 -6.80
N VAL A 13 3.14 -3.00 -6.35
CA VAL A 13 3.37 -1.96 -5.34
C VAL A 13 2.88 -0.59 -5.82
N LEU A 14 3.29 -0.18 -7.02
CA LEU A 14 2.89 1.11 -7.62
C LEU A 14 1.37 1.18 -7.81
N SER A 15 0.72 0.06 -8.16
CA SER A 15 -0.74 0.00 -8.29
C SER A 15 -1.44 0.32 -6.97
N LYS A 16 -0.88 -0.09 -5.82
CA LYS A 16 -1.41 0.25 -4.49
C LYS A 16 -1.20 1.71 -4.14
N PHE A 17 -0.08 2.30 -4.56
CA PHE A 17 0.19 3.73 -4.41
C PHE A 17 -0.69 4.62 -5.26
N SER A 18 -1.25 4.12 -6.37
CA SER A 18 -2.23 4.87 -7.17
C SER A 18 -3.44 5.34 -6.36
N LEU A 19 -3.78 4.63 -5.27
CA LEU A 19 -4.84 4.99 -4.34
C LEU A 19 -4.63 6.38 -3.71
N PHE A 20 -3.38 6.74 -3.42
CA PHE A 20 -3.04 8.03 -2.84
C PHE A 20 -3.42 9.21 -3.74
N PHE A 21 -3.38 9.01 -5.06
CA PHE A 21 -3.76 10.02 -6.05
C PHE A 21 -5.26 10.01 -6.35
N ALA A 22 -5.92 8.86 -6.19
CA ALA A 22 -7.36 8.73 -6.42
C ALA A 22 -8.19 9.35 -5.28
N ILE A 23 -7.78 9.16 -4.01
CA ILE A 23 -8.54 9.61 -2.83
C ILE A 23 -8.84 11.13 -2.82
N PRO A 24 -7.89 12.03 -3.12
CA PRO A 24 -8.18 13.47 -3.17
C PRO A 24 -9.26 13.87 -4.17
N ARG A 25 -9.48 13.06 -5.22
CA ARG A 25 -10.46 13.32 -6.28
C ARG A 25 -11.88 12.88 -5.90
N LEU A 26 -12.05 12.14 -4.79
CA LEU A 26 -13.35 11.68 -4.32
C LEU A 26 -14.09 12.81 -3.59
N LYS A 27 -15.13 13.35 -4.23
CA LYS A 27 -15.90 14.50 -3.74
C LYS A 27 -17.23 14.11 -3.08
N SER A 28 -17.74 12.91 -3.31
CA SER A 28 -19.02 12.43 -2.77
C SER A 28 -18.96 10.96 -2.36
N VAL A 29 -19.93 10.51 -1.55
CA VAL A 29 -20.05 9.11 -1.13
C VAL A 29 -20.35 8.21 -2.33
N GLU A 30 -21.17 8.67 -3.28
CA GLU A 30 -21.42 7.94 -4.52
C GLU A 30 -20.14 7.76 -5.36
N ALA A 31 -19.26 8.77 -5.38
CA ALA A 31 -17.94 8.65 -6.02
C ALA A 31 -17.04 7.64 -5.29
N VAL A 32 -17.05 7.64 -3.95
CA VAL A 32 -16.32 6.64 -3.14
C VAL A 32 -16.84 5.23 -3.41
N LYS A 33 -18.16 5.04 -3.43
CA LYS A 33 -18.80 3.73 -3.65
C LYS A 33 -18.51 3.18 -5.05
N SER A 34 -18.64 4.02 -6.08
CA SER A 34 -18.33 3.64 -7.46
C SER A 34 -16.84 3.38 -7.67
N PHE A 35 -15.96 4.17 -7.06
CA PHE A 35 -14.53 3.92 -7.05
C PHE A 35 -14.20 2.60 -6.36
N LEU A 36 -14.74 2.35 -5.17
CA LEU A 36 -14.49 1.13 -4.41
C LEU A 36 -14.97 -0.11 -5.16
N ALA A 37 -16.14 -0.05 -5.82
CA ALA A 37 -16.65 -1.16 -6.62
C ALA A 37 -15.71 -1.51 -7.78
N LYS A 38 -15.14 -0.50 -8.46
CA LYS A 38 -14.17 -0.70 -9.54
C LYS A 38 -12.80 -1.11 -9.03
N TYR A 39 -12.35 -0.55 -7.92
CA TYR A 39 -11.00 -0.73 -7.37
C TYR A 39 -10.83 -2.06 -6.62
N ARG A 40 -11.87 -2.58 -5.96
CA ARG A 40 -11.82 -3.83 -5.18
C ARG A 40 -11.23 -5.05 -5.92
N PRO A 41 -11.58 -5.36 -7.18
CA PRO A 41 -10.94 -6.47 -7.89
C PRO A 41 -9.44 -6.22 -8.15
N PHE A 42 -9.05 -4.98 -8.48
CA PHE A 42 -7.65 -4.60 -8.65
C PHE A 42 -6.88 -4.73 -7.34
N GLU A 43 -7.46 -4.24 -6.24
CA GLU A 43 -6.85 -4.31 -4.91
C GLU A 43 -6.56 -5.75 -4.49
N ARG A 44 -7.52 -6.66 -4.70
CA ARG A 44 -7.41 -8.08 -4.36
C ARG A 44 -6.36 -8.77 -5.22
N THR A 45 -6.33 -8.45 -6.51
CA THR A 45 -5.34 -8.99 -7.45
C THR A 45 -3.93 -8.52 -7.09
N ALA A 46 -3.76 -7.22 -6.83
CA ALA A 46 -2.50 -6.66 -6.38
C ALA A 46 -2.02 -7.29 -5.06
N ASP A 47 -2.92 -7.49 -4.09
CA ASP A 47 -2.56 -8.19 -2.84
C ASP A 47 -2.06 -9.62 -3.10
N TRP A 48 -2.78 -10.40 -3.91
CA TRP A 48 -2.34 -11.76 -4.26
C TRP A 48 -0.99 -11.75 -4.96
N ILE A 49 -0.81 -10.89 -5.95
CA ILE A 49 0.45 -10.76 -6.68
C ILE A 49 1.58 -10.41 -5.72
N LEU A 50 1.39 -9.45 -4.82
CA LEU A 50 2.42 -9.03 -3.86
C LEU A 50 2.81 -10.14 -2.89
N TRP A 51 1.84 -10.88 -2.37
CA TRP A 51 2.12 -12.02 -1.49
C TRP A 51 2.84 -13.15 -2.23
N ILE A 52 2.40 -13.50 -3.44
CA ILE A 52 3.03 -14.55 -4.25
C ILE A 52 4.45 -14.12 -4.62
N THR A 53 4.61 -12.94 -5.23
CA THR A 53 5.92 -12.46 -5.69
C THR A 53 6.86 -12.19 -4.51
N GLY A 54 6.35 -11.69 -3.38
CA GLY A 54 7.13 -11.53 -2.16
C GLY A 54 7.60 -12.88 -1.59
N ALA A 55 6.73 -13.89 -1.53
CA ALA A 55 7.11 -15.23 -1.08
C ALA A 55 8.15 -15.87 -2.02
N PHE A 56 8.00 -15.69 -3.35
CA PHE A 56 8.98 -16.12 -4.33
C PHE A 56 10.33 -15.40 -4.15
N LEU A 57 10.33 -14.08 -3.92
CA LEU A 57 11.56 -13.33 -3.67
C LEU A 57 12.27 -13.82 -2.40
N ILE A 58 11.53 -14.16 -1.34
CA ILE A 58 12.08 -14.75 -0.12
C ILE A 58 12.64 -16.15 -0.40
N TYR A 59 11.92 -16.99 -1.15
CA TYR A 59 12.34 -18.36 -1.48
C TYR A 59 13.63 -18.39 -2.30
N PHE A 60 13.79 -17.47 -3.26
CA PHE A 60 14.99 -17.34 -4.08
C PHE A 60 16.11 -16.52 -3.41
N SER A 61 15.84 -15.89 -2.26
CA SER A 61 16.86 -15.17 -1.48
C SER A 61 17.66 -16.14 -0.61
N SER A 62 18.95 -15.84 -0.40
CA SER A 62 19.78 -16.66 0.47
C SER A 62 19.34 -16.51 1.93
N TRP A 63 19.31 -17.61 2.68
CA TRP A 63 18.96 -17.59 4.11
C TRP A 63 19.96 -16.79 4.97
N GLN A 64 21.14 -16.50 4.44
CA GLN A 64 22.12 -15.62 5.07
C GLN A 64 21.73 -14.14 4.91
N LEU A 65 21.28 -13.72 3.72
CA LEU A 65 20.78 -12.36 3.48
C LEU A 65 19.53 -12.06 4.32
N LEU A 66 18.60 -13.02 4.42
CA LEU A 66 17.37 -12.84 5.20
C LEU A 66 17.59 -12.69 6.71
N ARG A 67 18.73 -13.18 7.24
CA ARG A 67 19.08 -13.06 8.66
C ARG A 67 19.81 -11.76 9.01
N GLN A 68 20.19 -10.96 8.01
CA GLN A 68 20.82 -9.67 8.26
C GLN A 68 19.80 -8.72 8.89
N THR A 69 20.19 -8.05 9.97
CA THR A 69 19.30 -7.17 10.74
C THR A 69 18.68 -6.08 9.87
N TRP A 70 19.42 -5.49 8.94
CA TRP A 70 18.92 -4.44 8.05
C TRP A 70 17.90 -4.94 7.02
N MET A 71 18.05 -6.18 6.53
CA MET A 71 17.08 -6.82 5.65
C MET A 71 15.76 -7.09 6.37
N ILE A 72 15.83 -7.60 7.61
CA ILE A 72 14.64 -7.83 8.46
C ILE A 72 13.93 -6.51 8.75
N VAL A 73 14.69 -5.47 9.13
CA VAL A 73 14.13 -4.12 9.37
C VAL A 73 13.46 -3.59 8.10
N SER A 74 14.10 -3.72 6.94
CA SER A 74 13.55 -3.25 5.67
C SER A 74 12.26 -3.98 5.28
N LEU A 75 12.21 -5.30 5.46
CA LEU A 75 11.00 -6.12 5.29
C LEU A 75 9.89 -5.72 6.24
N ALA A 76 10.21 -5.45 7.51
CA ALA A 76 9.23 -5.02 8.51
C ALA A 76 8.66 -3.63 8.18
N LEU A 77 9.52 -2.67 7.79
CA LEU A 77 9.09 -1.34 7.35
C LEU A 77 8.20 -1.42 6.11
N TYR A 78 8.57 -2.27 5.14
CA TYR A 78 7.78 -2.50 3.94
C TYR A 78 6.38 -3.06 4.26
N LEU A 79 6.31 -4.06 5.15
CA LEU A 79 5.05 -4.61 5.62
C LEU A 79 4.21 -3.57 6.37
N LEU A 80 4.82 -2.72 7.18
CA LEU A 80 4.13 -1.63 7.87
C LEU A 80 3.47 -0.65 6.89
N VAL A 81 4.16 -0.28 5.81
CA VAL A 81 3.58 0.57 4.74
C VAL A 81 2.35 -0.12 4.13
N PHE A 82 2.48 -1.40 3.80
CA PHE A 82 1.40 -2.17 3.19
C PHE A 82 0.16 -2.33 4.08
N ILE A 83 0.39 -2.65 5.34
CA ILE A 83 -0.67 -2.78 6.36
C ILE A 83 -1.33 -1.42 6.57
N SER A 84 -0.56 -0.34 6.65
CA SER A 84 -1.09 1.01 6.81
C SER A 84 -2.02 1.41 5.67
N ILE A 85 -1.64 1.14 4.41
CA ILE A 85 -2.51 1.40 3.25
C ILE A 85 -3.79 0.57 3.33
N ARG A 86 -3.66 -0.75 3.59
CA ARG A 86 -4.79 -1.66 3.61
C ARG A 86 -5.81 -1.34 4.71
N PHE A 87 -5.35 -1.10 5.93
CA PHE A 87 -6.26 -0.85 7.06
C PHE A 87 -6.70 0.60 7.16
N ALA A 88 -5.77 1.56 7.03
CA ALA A 88 -6.09 2.96 7.24
C ALA A 88 -6.80 3.60 6.04
N LEU A 89 -6.58 3.11 4.81
CA LEU A 89 -7.23 3.71 3.63
C LEU A 89 -8.38 2.87 3.11
N THR A 90 -8.15 1.60 2.81
CA THR A 90 -9.24 0.74 2.33
C THR A 90 -10.31 0.52 3.40
N GLY A 91 -9.91 0.38 4.67
CA GLY A 91 -10.85 0.28 5.79
C GLY A 91 -11.75 1.52 5.93
N TYR A 92 -11.18 2.73 5.82
CA TYR A 92 -11.94 3.98 5.87
C TYR A 92 -12.82 4.18 4.63
N LEU A 93 -12.33 3.83 3.43
CA LEU A 93 -13.13 3.87 2.20
C LEU A 93 -14.39 2.99 2.31
N ARG A 94 -14.28 1.79 2.90
CA ARG A 94 -15.44 0.91 3.16
C ARG A 94 -16.40 1.54 4.16
N LYS A 95 -15.90 2.08 5.27
CA LYS A 95 -16.73 2.75 6.28
C LYS A 95 -17.55 3.90 5.67
N ILE A 96 -16.95 4.69 4.79
CA ILE A 96 -17.63 5.80 4.09
C ILE A 96 -18.65 5.27 3.09
N ALA A 97 -18.34 4.20 2.37
CA ALA A 97 -19.27 3.60 1.41
C ALA A 97 -20.54 3.03 2.07
N ASP A 98 -20.45 2.60 3.34
CA ASP A 98 -21.56 2.05 4.13
C ASP A 98 -22.32 3.13 4.95
N SER A 99 -21.81 4.36 5.03
CA SER A 99 -22.37 5.46 5.81
C SER A 99 -23.64 6.05 5.16
N LYS A 100 -24.74 6.14 5.93
CA LYS A 100 -26.00 6.77 5.48
C LYS A 100 -25.95 8.29 5.68
N LYS A 101 -25.41 9.00 4.69
CA LYS A 101 -25.56 10.43 4.28
C LYS A 101 -25.45 11.58 5.30
N LEU A 102 -25.62 11.42 6.62
CA LEU A 102 -25.68 12.56 7.57
C LEU A 102 -24.32 13.24 7.83
N TYR A 103 -23.19 12.55 7.74
CA TYR A 103 -21.84 13.10 8.03
C TYR A 103 -20.81 12.93 6.89
N ALA A 104 -21.30 12.74 5.66
CA ALA A 104 -20.47 12.41 4.51
C ALA A 104 -19.30 13.39 4.25
N HIS A 105 -19.50 14.69 4.53
CA HIS A 105 -18.48 15.71 4.26
C HIS A 105 -17.28 15.61 5.22
N ASP A 106 -17.55 15.44 6.52
CA ASP A 106 -16.51 15.34 7.55
C ASP A 106 -15.73 14.03 7.42
N GLU A 107 -16.40 12.92 7.07
CA GLU A 107 -15.74 11.64 6.83
C GLU A 107 -14.83 11.69 5.60
N LEU A 108 -15.24 12.37 4.52
CA LEU A 108 -14.41 12.61 3.33
C LEU A 108 -13.20 13.49 3.65
N LYS A 109 -13.37 14.54 4.47
CA LYS A 109 -12.25 15.39 4.90
C LYS A 109 -11.25 14.58 5.72
N ARG A 110 -11.74 13.76 6.66
CA ARG A 110 -10.91 12.86 7.47
C ARG A 110 -10.18 11.82 6.62
N LEU A 111 -10.83 11.26 5.59
CA LEU A 111 -10.21 10.34 4.65
C LEU A 111 -9.03 11.00 3.92
N ARG A 112 -9.17 12.25 3.47
CA ARG A 112 -8.08 12.98 2.80
C ARG A 112 -6.92 13.28 3.74
N THR A 113 -7.19 13.68 4.98
CA THR A 113 -6.16 13.91 5.99
C THR A 113 -5.42 12.61 6.32
N ASN A 114 -6.14 11.50 6.52
CA ASN A 114 -5.55 10.19 6.74
C ASN A 114 -4.71 9.75 5.54
N ASN A 115 -5.20 9.97 4.31
CA ASN A 115 -4.46 9.69 3.09
C ASN A 115 -3.15 10.47 3.02
N TRP A 116 -3.16 11.75 3.36
CA TRP A 116 -1.95 12.56 3.43
C TRP A 116 -0.96 12.03 4.46
N CYS A 117 -1.43 11.75 5.68
CA CYS A 117 -0.59 11.21 6.75
C CYS A 117 0.05 9.87 6.34
N VAL A 118 -0.75 8.93 5.84
CA VAL A 118 -0.27 7.62 5.38
C VAL A 118 0.67 7.75 4.17
N SER A 119 0.41 8.69 3.26
CA SER A 119 1.30 8.95 2.12
C SER A 119 2.67 9.46 2.56
N ILE A 120 2.70 10.43 3.48
CA ILE A 120 3.96 10.99 4.01
C ILE A 120 4.74 9.88 4.74
N ILE A 121 4.07 9.13 5.62
CA ILE A 121 4.69 8.02 6.35
C ILE A 121 5.24 6.98 5.36
N ALA A 122 4.47 6.61 4.34
CA ALA A 122 4.91 5.65 3.33
C ALA A 122 6.16 6.12 2.58
N VAL A 123 6.20 7.38 2.16
CA VAL A 123 7.37 7.96 1.48
C VAL A 123 8.60 7.98 2.40
N VAL A 124 8.44 8.38 3.66
CA VAL A 124 9.54 8.38 4.64
C VAL A 124 10.07 6.97 4.87
N LEU A 125 9.19 5.99 5.12
CA LEU A 125 9.59 4.61 5.36
C LEU A 125 10.26 3.97 4.15
N LEU A 126 9.75 4.21 2.94
CA LEU A 126 10.41 3.77 1.71
C LEU A 126 11.77 4.44 1.50
N GLY A 127 11.90 5.73 1.84
CA GLY A 127 13.18 6.44 1.81
C GLY A 127 14.20 5.84 2.76
N ILE A 128 13.77 5.45 3.97
CA ILE A 128 14.62 4.75 4.94
C ILE A 128 15.07 3.39 4.38
N ILE A 129 14.16 2.62 3.78
CA ILE A 129 14.51 1.33 3.14
C ILE A 129 15.55 1.54 2.03
N ALA A 130 15.33 2.52 1.15
CA ALA A 130 16.27 2.83 0.07
C ALA A 130 17.65 3.22 0.60
N TYR A 131 17.70 4.06 1.63
CA TYR A 131 18.95 4.44 2.30
C TYR A 131 19.67 3.24 2.90
N LEU A 132 18.94 2.37 3.61
CA LEU A 132 19.51 1.15 4.21
C LEU A 132 20.11 0.24 3.15
N MET A 133 19.43 0.07 2.00
CA MET A 133 19.95 -0.73 0.89
C MET A 133 21.19 -0.12 0.22
N MET A 134 21.30 1.21 0.15
CA MET A 134 22.48 1.88 -0.41
C MET A 134 23.70 1.80 0.50
N VAL A 135 23.51 1.97 1.82
CA VAL A 135 24.62 2.05 2.79
C VAL A 135 25.05 0.66 3.29
N LYS A 136 24.14 -0.31 3.30
CA LYS A 136 24.37 -1.70 3.73
C LYS A 136 23.80 -2.66 2.68
N PRO A 137 24.52 -2.85 1.55
CA PRO A 137 24.13 -3.83 0.54
C PRO A 137 24.13 -5.26 1.08
#